data_AF-S8D7C7-F1
#
_entry.id   AF-S8D7C7-F1
#
_cell.length_a   1.000
_cell.length_b   1.000
_cell.length_c   1.000
_cell.angle_alpha   90.00
_cell.angle_beta   90.00
_cell.angle_gamma   90.00
#
_symmetry.space_group_name_H-M   'P 1'
#
loop_
_entity.id
_entity.type
_entity.pdbx_description
1 polymer ?
#
loop_
_entity_poly.entity_id
_entity_poly.type
_entity_poly.pdbx_seq_one_letter_code
_entity_poly.pdbx_strand_id
1 'polypeptide(L)'
;GMGFRELPLFNLALLAKQGWRLMTQPSSLCSKLMKAKYYPTISFLHAPLGRAPSYSWHSIHSSRKVLASGLRWRIGGGNSVNVWHDPWIPENLAFRPSSPAPPGTADMKVKDLIQSDHSGWNSSVIRRIFSPSDVQHILAIPLSRNAYPDRLIWHHTRHGEYTTKTGYQLLKGIAELSQPTPSVTNPNLTLFWHFLWKQQLPTRIITFVWRLGKNILPLKENLARRHICPDYVFEVCGIDTETWFHAFVSCPFSRAVWRLEGIVV
;
A
#
# COMPACT_ATOMS: atom_id res chain seq x y z
N GLY A 1 16.14 9.30 6.94
CA GLY A 1 17.04 8.61 6.01
C GLY A 1 16.48 8.67 4.60
N MET A 2 17.24 9.14 3.61
CA MET A 2 16.99 9.26 2.14
C MET A 2 15.61 9.65 1.57
N GLY A 3 14.51 9.68 2.33
CA GLY A 3 13.17 9.89 1.80
C GLY A 3 12.67 8.73 0.93
N PHE A 4 13.39 7.59 0.87
CA PHE A 4 12.93 6.45 0.09
C PHE A 4 11.69 5.84 0.72
N ARG A 5 10.63 5.77 -0.10
CA ARG A 5 9.42 5.02 0.19
C ARG A 5 9.81 3.55 0.37
N GLU A 6 9.14 2.86 1.30
CA GLU A 6 9.20 1.42 1.40
C GLU A 6 8.84 0.79 0.04
N LEU A 7 9.86 0.29 -0.66
CA LEU A 7 9.75 -0.17 -2.05
C LEU A 7 8.65 -1.24 -2.24
N PRO A 8 8.47 -2.22 -1.34
CA PRO A 8 7.39 -3.20 -1.47
C PRO A 8 6.01 -2.56 -1.48
N LEU A 9 5.74 -1.63 -0.54
CA LEU A 9 4.47 -0.91 -0.46
C LEU A 9 4.27 0.01 -1.65
N PHE A 10 5.33 0.67 -2.11
CA PHE A 10 5.26 1.55 -3.27
C PHE A 10 4.98 0.78 -4.57
N ASN A 11 5.62 -0.37 -4.77
CA ASN A 11 5.37 -1.26 -5.89
C ASN A 11 3.93 -1.79 -5.86
N LEU A 12 3.43 -2.18 -4.68
CA LEU A 12 2.05 -2.63 -4.55
C LEU A 12 1.05 -1.49 -4.85
N ALA A 13 1.35 -0.26 -4.46
CA ALA A 13 0.56 0.92 -4.82
C ALA A 13 0.57 1.22 -6.32
N LEU A 14 1.67 0.92 -7.03
CA LEU A 14 1.74 1.02 -8.49
C LEU A 14 0.89 -0.06 -9.17
N LEU A 15 0.93 -1.29 -8.67
CA LEU A 15 0.11 -2.40 -9.16
C LEU A 15 -1.39 -2.11 -8.96
N ALA A 16 -1.77 -1.56 -7.81
CA ALA A 16 -3.14 -1.12 -7.54
C ALA A 16 -3.60 -0.03 -8.53
N LYS A 17 -2.70 0.84 -9.02
CA LYS A 17 -3.05 1.80 -10.09
C LYS A 17 -3.44 1.08 -11.39
N GLN A 18 -2.79 -0.03 -11.71
CA GLN A 18 -3.17 -0.83 -12.89
C GLN A 18 -4.51 -1.53 -12.65
N GLY A 19 -4.72 -2.12 -11.47
CA GLY A 19 -6.03 -2.67 -11.09
C GLY A 19 -7.16 -1.65 -11.16
N TRP A 20 -6.92 -0.41 -10.72
CA TRP A 20 -7.86 0.70 -10.85
C TRP A 20 -8.21 1.02 -12.30
N ARG A 21 -7.23 1.02 -13.21
CA ARG A 21 -7.46 1.23 -14.65
C ARG A 21 -8.28 0.11 -15.26
N LEU A 22 -8.05 -1.15 -14.85
CA LEU A 22 -8.86 -2.29 -15.30
C LEU A 22 -10.35 -2.13 -14.95
N MET A 23 -10.66 -1.41 -13.88
CA MET A 23 -12.04 -1.14 -13.45
C MET A 23 -12.62 0.13 -14.11
N THR A 24 -11.84 1.19 -14.21
CA THR A 24 -12.34 2.52 -14.63
C THR A 24 -12.19 2.80 -16.13
N GLN A 25 -11.35 2.04 -16.84
CA GLN A 25 -11.08 2.22 -18.27
C GLN A 25 -11.31 0.90 -19.05
N PRO A 26 -12.53 0.33 -18.98
CA PRO A 26 -12.83 -0.97 -19.59
C PRO A 26 -12.68 -1.00 -21.12
N SER A 27 -12.71 0.16 -21.78
CA SER A 27 -12.56 0.29 -23.24
C SER A 27 -11.11 0.15 -23.71
N SER A 28 -10.12 0.32 -22.82
CA SER A 28 -8.71 0.20 -23.16
C SER A 28 -8.36 -1.22 -23.60
N LEU A 29 -7.42 -1.35 -24.55
CA LEU A 29 -6.98 -2.65 -25.08
C LEU A 29 -6.49 -3.58 -23.95
N CYS A 30 -5.69 -3.05 -23.03
CA CYS A 30 -5.21 -3.80 -21.87
C CYS A 30 -6.38 -4.33 -21.01
N SER A 31 -7.38 -3.51 -20.72
CA SER A 31 -8.53 -3.94 -19.91
C SER A 31 -9.38 -4.99 -20.62
N LYS A 32 -9.62 -4.84 -21.93
CA LYS A 32 -10.33 -5.83 -22.75
C LYS A 32 -9.59 -7.16 -22.76
N LEU A 33 -8.28 -7.15 -23.02
CA LEU A 33 -7.44 -8.35 -23.07
C LEU A 33 -7.39 -9.06 -21.70
N MET A 34 -7.14 -8.30 -20.62
CA MET A 34 -7.06 -8.85 -19.27
C MET A 34 -8.41 -9.43 -18.83
N LYS A 35 -9.52 -8.74 -19.13
CA LYS A 35 -10.87 -9.24 -18.85
C LYS A 35 -11.15 -10.53 -19.62
N ALA A 36 -10.94 -10.54 -20.94
CA ALA A 36 -11.18 -11.72 -21.77
C ALA A 36 -10.39 -12.94 -21.31
N LYS A 37 -9.12 -12.75 -20.90
CA LYS A 37 -8.23 -13.84 -20.50
C LYS A 37 -8.47 -14.33 -19.07
N TYR A 38 -8.69 -13.43 -18.11
CA TYR A 38 -8.62 -13.77 -16.68
C TYR A 38 -9.95 -13.67 -15.92
N TYR A 39 -10.89 -12.84 -16.38
CA TYR A 39 -12.17 -12.61 -15.70
C TYR A 39 -13.29 -12.25 -16.69
N PRO A 40 -13.62 -13.13 -17.66
CA PRO A 40 -14.49 -12.76 -18.78
C PRO A 40 -15.90 -12.37 -18.35
N THR A 41 -16.45 -13.09 -17.37
CA THR A 41 -17.86 -12.97 -16.93
C THR A 41 -18.03 -12.18 -15.64
N ILE A 42 -16.95 -11.92 -14.90
CA ILE A 42 -17.00 -11.34 -13.56
C ILE A 42 -16.22 -10.01 -13.51
N SER A 43 -16.36 -9.28 -12.40
CA SER A 43 -15.60 -8.05 -12.18
C SER A 43 -14.18 -8.36 -11.69
N PHE A 44 -13.25 -7.45 -11.97
CA PHE A 44 -11.86 -7.56 -11.52
C PHE A 44 -11.75 -7.81 -10.00
N LEU A 45 -12.59 -7.15 -9.19
CA LEU A 45 -12.61 -7.30 -7.73
C LEU A 45 -13.05 -8.68 -7.25
N HIS A 46 -13.65 -9.51 -8.10
CA HIS A 46 -14.08 -10.87 -7.77
C HIS A 46 -13.32 -11.94 -8.56
N ALA A 47 -12.37 -11.54 -9.41
CA ALA A 47 -11.62 -12.46 -10.28
C ALA A 47 -10.82 -13.51 -9.49
N PRO A 48 -10.91 -14.82 -9.76
CA PRO A 48 -10.01 -15.79 -9.15
C PRO A 48 -8.59 -15.60 -9.72
N LEU A 49 -7.57 -16.09 -8.99
CA LEU A 49 -6.20 -16.06 -9.50
C LEU A 49 -6.02 -16.99 -10.72
N GLY A 50 -6.74 -18.11 -10.73
CA GLY A 50 -6.63 -19.16 -11.74
C GLY A 50 -5.49 -20.13 -11.45
N ARG A 51 -5.39 -21.20 -12.26
CA ARG A 51 -4.39 -22.28 -12.05
C ARG A 51 -2.98 -21.94 -12.54
N ALA A 52 -2.87 -21.17 -13.62
CA ALA A 52 -1.59 -20.79 -14.22
C ALA A 52 -1.59 -19.29 -14.60
N PRO A 53 -1.57 -18.38 -13.61
CA PRO A 53 -1.56 -16.94 -13.88
C PRO A 53 -0.26 -16.52 -14.56
N SER A 54 -0.32 -15.52 -15.46
CA SER A 54 0.92 -14.86 -15.89
C SER A 54 1.51 -14.08 -14.72
N TYR A 55 2.81 -13.82 -14.75
CA TYR A 55 3.47 -13.01 -13.73
C TYR A 55 2.82 -11.63 -13.56
N SER A 56 2.47 -10.99 -14.68
CA SER A 56 1.76 -9.71 -14.70
C SER A 56 0.37 -9.80 -14.07
N TRP A 57 -0.41 -10.84 -14.37
CA TRP A 57 -1.71 -11.04 -13.75
C TRP A 57 -1.59 -11.30 -12.25
N HIS A 58 -0.67 -12.16 -11.83
CA HIS A 58 -0.41 -12.43 -10.42
C HIS A 58 -0.08 -11.14 -9.64
N SER A 59 0.76 -10.30 -10.23
CA SER A 59 1.16 -9.01 -9.63
C SER A 59 0.00 -8.01 -9.57
N ILE A 60 -0.82 -7.90 -10.61
CA ILE A 60 -1.99 -6.99 -10.59
C ILE A 60 -3.06 -7.55 -9.64
N HIS A 61 -3.29 -8.85 -9.63
CA HIS A 61 -4.25 -9.52 -8.78
C HIS A 61 -3.95 -9.34 -7.29
N SER A 62 -2.68 -9.43 -6.89
CA SER A 62 -2.28 -9.21 -5.48
C SER A 62 -2.64 -7.81 -4.97
N SER A 63 -2.73 -6.81 -5.85
CA SER A 63 -3.11 -5.44 -5.50
C SER A 63 -4.61 -5.24 -5.24
N ARG A 64 -5.46 -6.24 -5.51
CA ARG A 64 -6.91 -6.15 -5.29
C ARG A 64 -7.29 -5.83 -3.85
N LYS A 65 -6.56 -6.40 -2.88
CA LYS A 65 -6.81 -6.15 -1.46
C LYS A 65 -6.64 -4.67 -1.12
N VAL A 66 -5.61 -4.03 -1.68
CA VAL A 66 -5.35 -2.60 -1.50
C VAL A 66 -6.48 -1.75 -2.04
N LEU A 67 -6.97 -2.11 -3.23
CA LEU A 67 -8.12 -1.43 -3.82
C LEU A 67 -9.37 -1.65 -2.95
N ALA A 68 -9.68 -2.90 -2.57
CA ALA A 68 -10.84 -3.20 -1.72
C ALA A 68 -10.85 -2.41 -0.40
N SER A 69 -9.68 -2.18 0.21
CA SER A 69 -9.57 -1.40 1.46
C SER A 69 -9.81 0.10 1.31
N GLY A 70 -9.68 0.67 0.11
CA GLY A 70 -9.88 2.12 -0.11
C GLY A 70 -11.01 2.45 -1.09
N LEU A 71 -11.71 1.43 -1.61
CA LEU A 71 -12.84 1.59 -2.50
C LEU A 71 -14.13 1.81 -1.72
N ARG A 72 -14.96 2.72 -2.23
CA ARG A 72 -16.30 2.98 -1.72
C ARG A 72 -17.24 3.33 -2.87
N TRP A 73 -18.50 2.94 -2.77
CA TRP A 73 -19.55 3.38 -3.67
C TRP A 73 -19.96 4.81 -3.35
N ARG A 74 -19.97 5.64 -4.39
CA ARG A 74 -20.69 6.91 -4.40
C ARG A 74 -22.10 6.62 -4.88
N ILE A 75 -23.07 6.86 -3.99
CA ILE A 75 -24.48 6.63 -4.26
C ILE A 75 -24.98 7.65 -5.29
N GLY A 76 -25.52 7.13 -6.39
CA GLY A 76 -26.35 7.85 -7.33
C GLY A 76 -27.80 7.45 -7.08
N GLY A 77 -28.33 6.54 -7.91
CA GLY A 77 -29.66 5.97 -7.73
C GLY A 77 -29.79 4.83 -6.71
N GLY A 78 -28.68 4.27 -6.21
CA GLY A 78 -28.67 3.22 -5.19
C GLY A 78 -29.13 1.83 -5.67
N ASN A 79 -29.32 1.64 -6.98
CA ASN A 79 -29.85 0.40 -7.56
C ASN A 79 -28.83 -0.74 -7.56
N SER A 80 -27.55 -0.42 -7.70
CA SER A 80 -26.50 -1.43 -7.84
C SER A 80 -25.89 -1.84 -6.50
N VAL A 81 -26.01 -0.99 -5.48
CA VAL A 81 -25.31 -1.12 -4.20
C VAL A 81 -26.16 -1.88 -3.18
N ASN A 82 -25.64 -2.99 -2.67
CA ASN A 82 -26.23 -3.69 -1.53
C ASN A 82 -25.93 -2.96 -0.22
N VAL A 83 -26.93 -2.83 0.64
CA VAL A 83 -26.84 -2.06 1.89
C VAL A 83 -25.79 -2.61 2.85
N TRP A 84 -25.66 -3.93 2.95
CA TRP A 84 -24.89 -4.61 3.99
C TRP A 84 -23.53 -5.11 3.51
N HIS A 85 -23.45 -5.53 2.25
CA HIS A 85 -22.27 -6.20 1.70
C HIS A 85 -21.36 -5.27 0.90
N ASP A 86 -21.87 -4.14 0.41
CA ASP A 86 -21.06 -3.19 -0.37
C ASP A 86 -20.54 -2.03 0.51
N PRO A 87 -19.31 -1.52 0.27
CA PRO A 87 -18.78 -0.38 0.99
C PRO A 87 -19.36 0.93 0.45
N TRP A 88 -20.23 1.63 1.17
CA TRP A 88 -20.85 2.89 0.71
C TRP A 88 -20.89 4.03 1.75
N ILE A 89 -20.76 3.73 3.04
CA ILE A 89 -20.80 4.73 4.14
C ILE A 89 -19.38 5.30 4.36
N PRO A 90 -19.14 6.62 4.22
CA PRO A 90 -17.77 7.15 4.20
C PRO A 90 -17.00 7.10 5.53
N GLU A 91 -17.67 7.25 6.67
CA GLU A 91 -16.98 7.49 7.96
C GLU A 91 -16.72 6.22 8.79
N ASN A 92 -17.13 5.05 8.30
CA ASN A 92 -16.79 3.77 8.93
C ASN A 92 -15.52 3.17 8.31
N LEU A 93 -14.68 2.52 9.12
CA LEU A 93 -13.44 1.85 8.70
C LEU A 93 -13.65 0.84 7.56
N ALA A 94 -14.77 0.11 7.58
CA ALA A 94 -15.12 -0.86 6.54
C ALA A 94 -15.99 -0.27 5.42
N PHE A 95 -16.34 1.01 5.52
CA PHE A 95 -17.35 1.71 4.73
C PHE A 95 -18.72 1.02 4.68
N ARG A 96 -19.02 0.13 5.62
CA ARG A 96 -20.26 -0.65 5.72
C ARG A 96 -21.01 -0.30 7.00
N PRO A 97 -22.28 -0.66 7.12
CA PRO A 97 -22.98 -0.60 8.40
C PRO A 97 -22.20 -1.35 9.48
N SER A 98 -22.12 -0.78 10.68
CA SER A 98 -21.50 -1.44 11.83
C SER A 98 -22.38 -2.53 12.42
N SER A 99 -23.70 -2.37 12.30
CA SER A 99 -24.70 -3.34 12.75
C SER A 99 -24.86 -4.51 11.76
N PRO A 100 -25.12 -5.75 12.25
CA PRO A 100 -25.46 -6.86 11.38
C PRO A 100 -26.80 -6.61 10.68
N ALA A 101 -26.96 -7.22 9.49
CA ALA A 101 -28.20 -7.14 8.74
C ALA A 101 -29.35 -7.80 9.53
N PRO A 102 -30.48 -7.10 9.76
CA PRO A 102 -31.68 -7.74 10.29
C PRO A 102 -32.16 -8.88 9.39
N PRO A 103 -32.84 -9.90 9.95
CA PRO A 103 -33.41 -11.00 9.18
C PRO A 103 -34.27 -10.50 8.01
N GLY A 104 -34.08 -11.08 6.82
CA GLY A 104 -34.85 -10.73 5.62
C GLY A 104 -34.37 -9.45 4.90
N THR A 105 -33.30 -8.79 5.35
CA THR A 105 -32.78 -7.57 4.71
C THR A 105 -31.47 -7.76 3.94
N ALA A 106 -30.95 -8.99 3.85
CA ALA A 106 -29.64 -9.29 3.26
C ALA A 106 -29.50 -8.76 1.82
N ASP A 107 -30.56 -8.85 1.01
CA ASP A 107 -30.57 -8.42 -0.40
C ASP A 107 -30.97 -6.96 -0.62
N MET A 108 -31.24 -6.22 0.46
CA MET A 108 -31.71 -4.83 0.41
C MET A 108 -30.71 -3.94 -0.34
N LYS A 109 -31.23 -3.08 -1.22
CA LYS A 109 -30.45 -2.13 -2.01
C LYS A 109 -30.53 -0.73 -1.40
N VAL A 110 -29.52 0.09 -1.67
CA VAL A 110 -29.48 1.47 -1.14
C VAL A 110 -30.67 2.29 -1.65
N LYS A 111 -31.20 1.98 -2.84
CA LYS A 111 -32.44 2.60 -3.36
C LYS A 111 -33.63 2.43 -2.41
N ASP A 112 -33.69 1.34 -1.64
CA ASP A 112 -34.81 1.03 -0.74
C ASP A 112 -34.75 1.90 0.54
N LEU A 113 -33.62 2.59 0.76
CA LEU A 113 -33.44 3.58 1.81
C LEU A 113 -33.71 5.02 1.33
N ILE A 114 -33.96 5.22 0.04
CA ILE A 114 -34.25 6.53 -0.56
C ILE A 114 -35.76 6.67 -0.70
N GLN A 115 -36.29 7.87 -0.50
CA GLN A 115 -37.71 8.14 -0.70
C GLN A 115 -38.08 8.00 -2.19
N SER A 116 -39.29 7.51 -2.46
CA SER A 116 -39.77 7.25 -3.83
C SER A 116 -39.89 8.49 -4.70
N ASP A 117 -40.04 9.66 -4.08
CA ASP A 117 -40.08 10.96 -4.74
C ASP A 117 -38.68 11.58 -4.96
N HIS A 118 -37.61 10.86 -4.59
CA HIS A 118 -36.22 11.32 -4.60
C HIS A 118 -35.97 12.60 -3.78
N SER A 119 -36.85 12.94 -2.84
CA SER A 119 -36.68 14.13 -1.98
C SER A 119 -35.53 13.98 -0.98
N GLY A 120 -35.11 12.75 -0.70
CA GLY A 120 -33.96 12.46 0.15
C GLY A 120 -33.96 11.05 0.71
N TRP A 121 -33.25 10.87 1.81
CA TRP A 121 -33.21 9.62 2.56
C TRP A 121 -34.54 9.36 3.29
N ASN A 122 -34.93 8.09 3.36
CA ASN A 122 -36.06 7.65 4.18
C ASN A 122 -35.61 7.49 5.64
N SER A 123 -35.65 8.60 6.39
CA SER A 123 -35.12 8.67 7.75
C SER A 123 -35.80 7.73 8.74
N SER A 124 -37.10 7.43 8.55
CA SER A 124 -37.83 6.53 9.45
C SER A 124 -37.34 5.09 9.31
N VAL A 125 -37.15 4.63 8.07
CA VAL A 125 -36.60 3.30 7.76
C VAL A 125 -35.15 3.19 8.25
N ILE A 126 -34.32 4.20 7.97
CA ILE A 126 -32.92 4.22 8.37
C ILE A 126 -32.77 4.16 9.90
N ARG A 127 -33.52 4.97 10.66
CA ARG A 127 -33.47 4.97 12.13
C ARG A 127 -33.91 3.65 12.77
N ARG A 128 -34.75 2.87 12.08
CA ARG A 128 -35.23 1.58 12.57
C ARG A 128 -34.21 0.45 12.36
N ILE A 129 -33.39 0.54 11.32
CA ILE A 129 -32.55 -0.56 10.82
C ILE A 129 -31.09 -0.41 11.25
N PHE A 130 -30.61 0.82 11.38
CA PHE A 130 -29.19 1.10 11.63
C PHE A 130 -28.92 1.60 13.05
N SER A 131 -27.68 1.43 13.50
CA SER A 131 -27.20 2.03 14.74
C SER A 131 -27.26 3.58 14.68
N PRO A 132 -27.42 4.29 15.80
CA PRO A 132 -27.45 5.76 15.80
C PRO A 132 -26.22 6.41 15.12
N SER A 133 -25.04 5.79 15.25
CA SER A 133 -23.82 6.21 14.58
C SER A 133 -23.92 6.08 13.05
N ASP A 134 -24.34 4.91 12.55
CA ASP A 134 -24.52 4.69 11.11
C ASP A 134 -25.62 5.60 10.53
N VAL A 135 -26.70 5.84 11.27
CA VAL A 135 -27.79 6.76 10.88
C VAL A 135 -27.24 8.15 10.59
N GLN A 136 -26.39 8.69 11.47
CA GLN A 136 -25.79 10.01 11.28
C GLN A 136 -24.97 10.05 10.00
N HIS A 137 -24.12 9.05 9.77
CA HIS A 137 -23.27 9.00 8.58
C HIS A 137 -24.09 8.83 7.29
N ILE A 138 -25.13 8.00 7.31
CA ILE A 138 -26.00 7.75 6.14
C ILE A 138 -26.72 9.04 5.75
N LEU A 139 -27.37 9.70 6.72
CA LEU A 139 -28.13 10.93 6.47
C LEU A 139 -27.24 12.09 6.01
N ALA A 140 -25.95 12.09 6.37
CA ALA A 140 -24.97 13.07 5.91
C ALA A 140 -24.52 12.85 4.46
N ILE A 141 -24.81 11.70 3.83
CA ILE A 141 -24.44 11.46 2.43
C ILE A 141 -25.35 12.30 1.54
N PRO A 142 -24.80 13.21 0.72
CA PRO A 142 -25.60 14.00 -0.21
C PRO A 142 -26.13 13.11 -1.33
N LEU A 143 -27.45 13.11 -1.51
CA LEU A 143 -28.11 12.47 -2.65
C LEU A 143 -28.17 13.44 -3.82
N SER A 144 -27.89 12.93 -5.01
CA SER A 144 -28.08 13.69 -6.25
C SER A 144 -29.56 13.67 -6.61
N ARG A 145 -30.14 14.85 -6.93
CA ARG A 145 -31.49 14.93 -7.52
C ARG A 145 -31.54 14.33 -8.93
N ASN A 146 -30.40 14.32 -9.61
CA ASN A 146 -30.25 13.69 -10.92
C ASN A 146 -29.93 12.20 -10.74
N ALA A 147 -30.62 11.34 -11.50
CA ALA A 147 -30.44 9.90 -11.50
C ALA A 147 -29.11 9.47 -12.16
N TYR A 148 -27.98 9.81 -11.54
CA TYR A 148 -26.68 9.29 -11.96
C TYR A 148 -26.53 7.81 -11.54
N PRO A 149 -25.79 7.01 -12.32
CA PRO A 149 -25.47 5.64 -11.92
C PRO A 149 -24.57 5.62 -10.69
N ASP A 150 -24.72 4.57 -9.89
CA ASP A 150 -23.81 4.29 -8.78
C ASP A 150 -22.40 4.04 -9.33
N ARG A 151 -21.38 4.58 -8.66
CA ARG A 151 -19.98 4.43 -9.11
C ARG A 151 -19.05 4.10 -7.96
N LEU A 152 -18.10 3.21 -8.22
CA LEU A 152 -16.97 2.96 -7.34
C LEU A 152 -15.99 4.13 -7.41
N ILE A 153 -15.63 4.67 -6.26
CA ILE A 153 -14.64 5.73 -6.10
C ILE A 153 -13.54 5.28 -5.15
N TRP A 154 -12.38 5.90 -5.32
CA TRP A 154 -11.30 5.84 -4.34
C TRP A 154 -11.56 6.85 -3.21
N HIS A 155 -11.77 6.37 -1.99
CA HIS A 155 -12.18 7.21 -0.86
C HIS A 155 -11.13 8.28 -0.48
N HIS A 156 -9.84 7.96 -0.59
CA HIS A 156 -8.77 8.84 -0.10
C HIS A 156 -8.43 10.02 -1.04
N THR A 157 -9.25 10.30 -2.05
CA THR A 157 -9.12 11.49 -2.89
C THR A 157 -10.46 12.20 -3.06
N ARG A 158 -10.41 13.54 -3.15
CA ARG A 158 -11.62 14.38 -3.31
C ARG A 158 -12.40 14.07 -4.58
N HIS A 159 -11.71 13.74 -5.68
CA HIS A 159 -12.33 13.44 -6.96
C HIS A 159 -12.77 11.97 -7.08
N GLY A 160 -12.38 11.11 -6.14
CA GLY A 160 -12.68 9.69 -6.19
C GLY A 160 -11.76 8.89 -7.11
N GLU A 161 -10.62 9.45 -7.54
CA GLU A 161 -9.65 8.79 -8.39
C GLU A 161 -8.49 8.22 -7.61
N TYR A 162 -8.05 7.02 -7.97
CA TYR A 162 -6.87 6.42 -7.36
C TYR A 162 -5.58 7.12 -7.77
N THR A 163 -4.76 7.48 -6.79
CA THR A 163 -3.37 7.87 -7.03
C THR A 163 -2.41 6.93 -6.30
N THR A 164 -1.24 6.69 -6.90
CA THR A 164 -0.18 5.89 -6.26
C THR A 164 0.25 6.49 -4.91
N LYS A 165 0.19 7.83 -4.77
CA LYS A 165 0.48 8.52 -3.51
C LYS A 165 -0.48 8.10 -2.40
N THR A 166 -1.79 8.17 -2.66
CA THR A 166 -2.82 7.84 -1.66
C THR A 166 -2.89 6.34 -1.37
N GLY A 167 -2.66 5.49 -2.38
CA GLY A 167 -2.56 4.05 -2.15
C GLY A 167 -1.34 3.67 -1.30
N TYR A 168 -0.19 4.33 -1.54
CA TYR A 168 1.00 4.14 -0.71
C TYR A 168 0.77 4.61 0.74
N GLN A 169 0.11 5.76 0.94
CA GLN A 169 -0.23 6.25 2.27
C GLN A 169 -1.15 5.29 3.04
N LEU A 170 -2.17 4.74 2.37
CA LEU A 170 -3.05 3.72 2.95
C LEU A 170 -2.25 2.48 3.38
N LEU A 171 -1.41 1.95 2.48
CA LEU A 171 -0.57 0.78 2.75
C LEU A 171 0.39 1.01 3.92
N LYS A 172 1.01 2.19 3.99
CA LYS A 172 1.92 2.56 5.09
C LYS A 172 1.17 2.61 6.42
N GLY A 173 -0.02 3.22 6.46
CA GLY A 173 -0.85 3.25 7.66
C GLY A 173 -1.27 1.86 8.14
N ILE A 174 -1.67 0.98 7.22
CA ILE A 174 -2.00 -0.42 7.55
C ILE A 174 -0.76 -1.17 8.10
N ALA A 175 0.41 -0.97 7.49
CA ALA A 175 1.65 -1.59 7.94
C ALA A 175 2.07 -1.09 9.34
N GLU A 176 1.93 0.20 9.61
CA GLU A 176 2.22 0.82 10.92
C GLU A 176 1.29 0.28 12.01
N LEU A 177 0.00 0.10 11.73
CA LEU A 177 -0.98 -0.48 12.67
C LEU A 177 -0.76 -1.97 12.95
N SER A 178 -0.13 -2.69 12.01
CA SER A 178 0.10 -4.14 12.12
C SER A 178 1.41 -4.49 12.84
N GLN A 179 2.27 -3.51 13.15
CA GLN A 179 3.51 -3.76 13.87
C GLN A 179 3.25 -3.77 15.39
N PRO A 180 3.52 -4.89 16.10
CA PRO A 180 3.47 -4.92 17.55
C PRO A 180 4.62 -4.09 18.11
N THR A 181 4.31 -2.86 18.55
CA THR A 181 5.28 -1.83 18.99
C THR A 181 6.34 -1.48 17.95
N PRO A 182 6.76 -0.21 17.81
CA PRO A 182 7.90 0.09 16.95
C PRO A 182 9.08 -0.72 17.48
N SER A 183 9.62 -1.65 16.69
CA SER A 183 10.94 -2.21 16.94
C SER A 183 11.83 -1.02 17.23
N VAL A 184 12.33 -0.92 18.47
CA VAL A 184 13.07 0.23 19.00
C VAL A 184 14.05 0.67 17.93
N THR A 185 13.67 1.67 17.14
CA THR A 185 14.58 2.25 16.17
C THR A 185 15.44 3.08 17.07
N ASN A 186 16.59 2.52 17.46
CA ASN A 186 17.49 3.13 18.45
C ASN A 186 17.53 4.63 18.13
N PRO A 187 17.00 5.51 19.01
CA PRO A 187 16.80 6.91 18.67
C PRO A 187 18.11 7.57 18.23
N ASN A 188 19.24 7.07 18.74
CA ASN A 188 20.58 7.48 18.32
C ASN A 188 20.89 7.16 16.86
N LEU A 189 20.43 6.02 16.32
CA LEU A 189 20.57 5.70 14.89
C LEU A 189 19.72 6.63 14.03
N THR A 190 18.49 6.95 14.45
CA THR A 190 17.62 7.88 13.70
C THR A 190 18.22 9.28 13.65
N LEU A 191 18.74 9.77 14.79
CA LEU A 191 19.45 11.05 14.89
C LEU A 191 20.72 11.05 14.05
N PHE A 192 21.52 9.98 14.10
CA PHE A 192 22.72 9.82 13.28
C PHE A 192 22.40 9.92 11.80
N TRP A 193 21.38 9.20 11.31
CA TRP A 193 21.00 9.31 9.91
C TRP A 193 20.54 10.71 9.55
N HIS A 194 19.73 11.37 10.38
CA HIS A 194 19.30 12.74 10.14
C HIS A 194 20.47 13.72 10.06
N PHE A 195 21.43 13.59 10.96
CA PHE A 195 22.67 14.36 10.94
C PHE A 195 23.48 14.12 9.66
N LEU A 196 23.67 12.85 9.28
CA LEU A 196 24.45 12.46 8.10
C LEU A 196 23.86 13.04 6.80
N TRP A 197 22.53 13.00 6.64
CA TRP A 197 21.86 13.54 5.45
C TRP A 197 21.90 15.08 5.35
N LYS A 198 22.21 15.79 6.45
CA LYS A 198 22.35 17.25 6.48
C LYS A 198 23.76 17.75 6.19
N GLN A 199 24.74 16.85 6.10
CA GLN A 199 26.13 17.24 5.84
C GLN A 199 26.29 17.77 4.41
N GLN A 200 27.13 18.78 4.23
CA GLN A 200 27.51 19.31 2.90
C GLN A 200 28.55 18.40 2.22
N LEU A 201 28.29 17.10 2.20
CA LEU A 201 29.15 16.10 1.55
C LEU A 201 28.58 15.71 0.19
N PRO A 202 29.44 15.34 -0.78
CA PRO A 202 28.97 14.76 -2.03
C PRO A 202 28.04 13.57 -1.80
N THR A 203 26.91 13.52 -2.51
CA THR A 203 25.88 12.48 -2.38
C THR A 203 26.45 11.06 -2.48
N ARG A 204 27.49 10.85 -3.28
CA ARG A 204 28.19 9.56 -3.40
C ARG A 204 28.75 9.06 -2.06
N ILE A 205 29.29 9.96 -1.22
CA ILE A 205 29.87 9.65 0.09
C ILE A 205 28.75 9.32 1.09
N ILE A 206 27.72 10.17 1.14
CA ILE A 206 26.56 9.96 2.02
C ILE A 206 25.87 8.62 1.69
N THR A 207 25.73 8.31 0.40
CA THR A 207 25.15 7.03 -0.07
C THR A 207 26.05 5.84 0.28
N PHE A 208 27.36 5.99 0.16
CA PHE A 208 28.33 4.96 0.55
C PHE A 208 28.23 4.64 2.05
N VAL A 209 28.28 5.66 2.92
CA VAL A 209 28.15 5.48 4.38
C VAL A 209 26.80 4.86 4.75
N TRP A 210 25.73 5.23 4.05
CA TRP A 210 24.44 4.59 4.25
C TRP A 210 24.42 3.11 3.83
N ARG A 211 25.03 2.77 2.69
CA ARG A 211 25.16 1.36 2.24
C ARG A 211 26.02 0.54 3.21
N LEU A 212 27.08 1.15 3.74
CA LEU A 212 27.95 0.59 4.77
C LEU A 212 27.15 0.29 6.05
N GLY A 213 26.47 1.28 6.62
CA GLY A 213 25.69 1.13 7.85
C GLY A 213 24.43 0.26 7.71
N LYS A 214 23.98 -0.04 6.49
CA LYS A 214 22.94 -1.04 6.20
C LYS A 214 23.48 -2.43 5.88
N ASN A 215 24.80 -2.62 5.89
CA ASN A 215 25.48 -3.85 5.50
C ASN A 215 25.04 -4.37 4.12
N ILE A 216 24.97 -3.47 3.12
CA ILE A 216 24.52 -3.75 1.75
C ILE A 216 25.71 -3.81 0.77
N LEU A 217 26.90 -3.34 1.16
CA LEU A 217 28.08 -3.35 0.30
C LEU A 217 28.42 -4.79 -0.16
N PRO A 218 28.88 -4.98 -1.42
CA PRO A 218 29.17 -6.29 -2.00
C PRO A 218 30.52 -6.84 -1.49
N LEU A 219 30.69 -6.89 -0.17
CA LEU A 219 31.81 -7.54 0.50
C LEU A 219 31.62 -9.06 0.44
N LYS A 220 32.70 -9.85 0.49
CA LYS A 220 32.62 -11.31 0.39
C LYS A 220 31.65 -11.94 1.39
N GLU A 221 31.57 -11.44 2.63
CA GLU A 221 30.56 -11.88 3.62
C GLU A 221 29.12 -11.76 3.06
N ASN A 222 28.79 -10.63 2.43
CA ASN A 222 27.47 -10.38 1.89
C ASN A 222 27.20 -11.14 0.59
N LEU A 223 28.22 -11.37 -0.23
CA LEU A 223 28.14 -12.18 -1.44
C LEU A 223 27.91 -13.66 -1.10
N ALA A 224 28.61 -14.16 -0.10
CA ALA A 224 28.47 -15.53 0.38
C ALA A 224 27.11 -15.77 1.03
N ARG A 225 26.61 -14.83 1.84
CA ARG A 225 25.24 -14.86 2.38
C ARG A 225 24.15 -14.92 1.30
N ARG A 226 24.44 -14.42 0.09
CA ARG A 226 23.55 -14.46 -1.07
C ARG A 226 23.84 -15.63 -2.01
N HIS A 227 24.72 -16.55 -1.63
CA HIS A 227 25.14 -17.70 -2.44
C HIS A 227 25.74 -17.31 -3.80
N ILE A 228 26.36 -16.12 -3.91
CA ILE A 228 27.00 -15.65 -5.15
C ILE A 228 28.46 -16.10 -5.23
N CYS A 229 29.19 -16.00 -4.11
CA CYS A 229 30.59 -16.41 -4.02
C CYS A 229 30.81 -17.10 -2.67
N PRO A 230 31.28 -18.35 -2.61
CA PRO A 230 31.50 -19.07 -1.36
C PRO A 230 32.80 -18.68 -0.64
N ASP A 231 33.60 -17.78 -1.23
CA ASP A 231 34.82 -17.27 -0.61
C ASP A 231 34.48 -16.15 0.37
N TYR A 232 35.13 -16.18 1.54
CA TYR A 232 34.95 -15.25 2.64
C TYR A 232 36.20 -14.40 2.87
N VAL A 233 37.37 -14.83 2.40
CA VAL A 233 38.66 -14.25 2.82
C VAL A 233 38.95 -12.94 2.08
N PHE A 234 39.31 -11.90 2.81
CA PHE A 234 39.65 -10.62 2.22
C PHE A 234 40.99 -10.70 1.47
N GLU A 235 40.99 -10.41 0.16
CA GLU A 235 42.15 -10.61 -0.72
C GLU A 235 43.32 -9.68 -0.43
N VAL A 236 43.05 -8.52 0.20
CA VAL A 236 44.08 -7.51 0.45
C VAL A 236 45.03 -7.95 1.56
N CYS A 237 44.52 -8.57 2.63
CA CYS A 237 45.37 -9.03 3.74
C CYS A 237 45.44 -10.55 3.86
N GLY A 238 44.50 -11.30 3.30
CA GLY A 238 44.49 -12.76 3.29
C GLY A 238 44.26 -13.42 4.66
N ILE A 239 43.81 -12.66 5.68
CA ILE A 239 43.80 -13.12 7.08
C ILE A 239 42.38 -13.46 7.54
N ASP A 240 41.44 -12.53 7.42
CA ASP A 240 40.10 -12.64 8.00
C ASP A 240 39.00 -12.54 6.94
N THR A 241 37.77 -12.80 7.37
CA THR A 241 36.57 -12.61 6.54
C THR A 241 36.40 -11.14 6.17
N GLU A 242 36.10 -10.85 4.90
CA GLU A 242 35.80 -9.51 4.42
C GLU A 242 34.43 -9.04 4.93
N THR A 243 34.42 -8.57 6.18
CA THR A 243 33.34 -7.81 6.78
C THR A 243 33.60 -6.31 6.58
N TRP A 244 32.59 -5.46 6.75
CA TRP A 244 32.80 -4.01 6.64
C TRP A 244 33.77 -3.49 7.70
N PHE A 245 33.72 -4.06 8.90
CA PHE A 245 34.60 -3.68 10.00
C PHE A 245 36.03 -4.11 9.68
N HIS A 246 36.22 -5.32 9.16
CA HIS A 246 37.54 -5.75 8.73
C HIS A 246 38.08 -4.90 7.58
N ALA A 247 37.34 -4.80 6.49
CA ALA A 247 37.77 -4.09 5.28
C ALA A 247 38.10 -2.61 5.53
N PHE A 248 37.34 -1.90 6.39
CA PHE A 248 37.51 -0.46 6.56
C PHE A 248 38.16 -0.04 7.90
N VAL A 249 38.24 -0.91 8.90
CA VAL A 249 38.63 -0.51 10.27
C VAL A 249 39.79 -1.36 10.79
N SER A 250 39.64 -2.68 10.87
CA SER A 250 40.61 -3.54 11.56
C SER A 250 41.68 -4.17 10.66
N CYS A 251 41.50 -4.19 9.33
CA CYS A 251 42.49 -4.73 8.41
C CYS A 251 43.83 -3.98 8.54
N PRO A 252 44.99 -4.68 8.58
CA PRO A 252 46.30 -4.06 8.67
C PRO A 252 46.55 -2.99 7.60
N PHE A 253 46.10 -3.23 6.37
CA PHE A 253 46.18 -2.27 5.28
C PHE A 253 45.38 -1.00 5.59
N SER A 254 44.12 -1.13 5.98
CA SER A 254 43.24 0.01 6.27
C SER A 254 43.73 0.80 7.48
N ARG A 255 44.24 0.13 8.53
CA ARG A 255 44.89 0.77 9.68
C ARG A 255 46.12 1.57 9.27
N ALA A 256 46.93 1.07 8.33
CA ALA A 256 48.07 1.81 7.81
C ALA A 256 47.60 3.09 7.09
N VAL A 257 46.55 3.01 6.27
CA VAL A 257 45.96 4.17 5.59
C VAL A 257 45.45 5.21 6.60
N TRP A 258 44.71 4.79 7.63
CA TRP A 258 44.21 5.72 8.65
C TRP A 258 45.34 6.43 9.40
N ARG A 259 46.42 5.71 9.72
CA ARG A 259 47.60 6.27 10.39
C ARG A 259 48.30 7.32 9.54
N LEU A 260 48.36 7.13 8.22
CA LEU A 260 48.94 8.13 7.30
C LEU A 260 48.17 9.45 7.31
N GLU A 261 46.85 9.38 7.51
CA GLU A 261 45.96 10.55 7.59
C GLU A 261 45.80 11.09 9.03
N GLY A 262 46.58 10.56 9.99
CA GLY A 262 46.54 11.00 11.39
C GLY A 262 45.32 10.54 12.19
N ILE A 263 44.56 9.57 11.67
CA ILE A 263 43.36 9.04 12.31
C ILE A 263 43.73 7.74 13.05
N VAL A 264 43.46 7.70 14.36
CA VAL A 264 43.69 6.50 15.19
C VAL A 264 42.39 5.68 15.22
N VAL A 265 42.45 4.46 14.68
CA VAL A 265 41.32 3.54 14.47
C VAL A 265 41.61 2.18 15.09
#